data_AF-A0A2J8A931-F1
#
_entry.id   AF-A0A2J8A931-F1
#
_cell.length_a   1.000
_cell.length_b   1.000
_cell.length_c   1.000
_cell.angle_alpha   90.00
_cell.angle_beta   90.00
_cell.angle_gamma   90.00
#
_symmetry.space_group_name_H-M   'P 1'
#
loop_
_entity.id
_entity.type
_entity.pdbx_description
1 polymer ?
#
loop_
_entity_poly.entity_id
_entity_poly.type
_entity_poly.pdbx_seq_one_letter_code
_entity_poly.pdbx_strand_id
1 'polypeptide(L)' 'MQDSSGIGGLALLANITELDMDTNELTGPLPPEWGCLGNLIEIDFSNNRLTGTIPPEWGLLSG' A
#
# COMPACT_ATOMS: atom_id res chain seq x y z
N MET A 1 -11.37 -22.49 -12.68
CA MET A 1 -10.80 -21.22 -13.16
C MET A 1 -10.35 -20.48 -11.92
N GLN A 2 -9.06 -20.47 -11.67
CA GLN A 2 -8.44 -19.81 -10.52
C GLN A 2 -8.34 -18.33 -10.91
N ASP A 3 -8.95 -17.44 -10.13
CA ASP A 3 -8.96 -16.00 -10.34
C ASP A 3 -7.59 -15.41 -9.94
N SER A 4 -6.67 -15.39 -10.89
CA SER A 4 -5.31 -14.88 -10.73
C SER A 4 -5.19 -13.35 -10.58
N SER A 5 -6.22 -12.66 -10.08
CA SER A 5 -6.28 -11.18 -10.10
C SER A 5 -5.93 -10.44 -8.79
N GLY A 6 -5.52 -11.13 -7.71
CA GLY A 6 -5.18 -10.44 -6.45
C GLY A 6 -3.69 -10.32 -6.11
N ILE A 7 -2.91 -11.38 -6.34
CA ILE A 7 -1.55 -11.50 -5.77
C ILE A 7 -0.46 -11.10 -6.76
N GLY A 8 -0.71 -11.22 -8.07
CA GLY A 8 0.29 -10.93 -9.11
C GLY A 8 0.68 -9.45 -9.21
N GLY A 9 -0.25 -8.54 -8.90
CA GLY A 9 0.01 -7.10 -8.91
C GLY A 9 0.92 -6.64 -7.77
N LEU A 10 0.70 -7.17 -6.56
CA LEU A 10 1.53 -6.83 -5.38
C LEU A 10 2.94 -7.43 -5.49
N ALA A 11 3.08 -8.60 -6.12
CA ALA A 11 4.39 -9.19 -6.41
C ALA A 11 5.25 -8.33 -7.36
N LEU A 12 4.63 -7.54 -8.25
CA LEU A 12 5.35 -6.59 -9.12
C LEU A 12 5.85 -5.36 -8.36
N LEU A 13 5.20 -5.01 -7.24
CA LEU A 13 5.57 -3.90 -6.37
C LEU A 13 6.56 -4.31 -5.27
N ALA A 14 6.93 -5.60 -5.22
CA ALA A 14 7.81 -6.14 -4.19
C ALA A 14 9.20 -5.50 -4.14
N ASN A 15 9.62 -4.73 -5.16
CA ASN A 15 10.89 -4.00 -5.18
C ASN A 15 10.76 -2.49 -4.96
N ILE A 16 9.55 -1.98 -4.67
CA ILE A 16 9.36 -0.55 -4.41
C ILE A 16 9.90 -0.23 -3.02
N THR A 17 10.79 0.77 -2.97
CA THR A 17 11.35 1.31 -1.73
C THR A 17 10.68 2.62 -1.31
N GLU A 18 10.08 3.33 -2.25
CA GLU A 18 9.43 4.61 -2.05
C GLU A 18 8.14 4.68 -2.87
N LEU A 19 7.03 5.03 -2.21
CA LEU A 19 5.73 5.19 -2.84
C LEU A 19 5.19 6.59 -2.55
N ASP A 20 5.35 7.48 -3.52
CA ASP A 20 4.81 8.84 -3.48
C ASP A 20 3.48 8.90 -4.26
N MET A 21 2.40 9.17 -3.54
CA MET A 21 1.09 9.50 -4.12
C MET A 21 0.50 10.75 -3.46
N ASP A 22 1.37 11.68 -3.05
CA ASP A 22 0.95 12.95 -2.46
C ASP A 22 0.08 13.76 -3.44
N THR A 23 -0.76 14.65 -2.90
CA THR A 23 -1.53 15.63 -3.68
C THR A 23 -2.41 15.01 -4.77
N ASN A 24 -3.19 14.02 -4.37
CA ASN A 24 -4.18 13.36 -5.23
C ASN A 24 -5.60 13.45 -4.66
N GLU A 25 -6.57 12.91 -5.40
CA GLU A 25 -7.97 12.81 -4.96
C GLU A 25 -8.30 11.41 -4.41
N LEU A 26 -7.33 10.69 -3.84
CA LEU A 26 -7.57 9.35 -3.30
C LEU A 26 -8.57 9.41 -2.14
N THR A 27 -9.54 8.49 -2.13
CA THR A 27 -10.60 8.40 -1.13
C THR A 27 -10.74 6.96 -0.63
N GLY A 28 -11.39 6.78 0.53
CA GLY A 28 -11.61 5.47 1.13
C GLY A 28 -10.48 5.06 2.09
N PRO A 29 -10.52 3.83 2.62
CA PRO A 29 -9.51 3.33 3.55
C PRO A 29 -8.22 2.91 2.85
N LEU A 30 -7.14 2.90 3.63
CA LEU A 30 -5.87 2.32 3.22
C LEU A 30 -6.01 0.78 3.10
N PRO A 31 -5.51 0.16 2.02
CA PRO A 31 -5.60 -1.29 1.83
C PRO A 31 -4.63 -2.05 2.76
N PRO A 32 -5.11 -3.05 3.53
CA PRO A 32 -4.26 -3.89 4.38
C PRO A 32 -3.14 -4.61 3.62
N GLU A 33 -3.37 -4.93 2.34
CA GLU A 33 -2.48 -5.74 1.52
C GLU A 33 -1.14 -5.05 1.22
N TRP A 34 -1.06 -3.73 1.40
CA TRP A 34 0.21 -3.00 1.27
C TRP A 34 1.21 -3.33 2.38
N GLY A 35 0.78 -3.95 3.49
CA GLY A 35 1.69 -4.52 4.50
C GLY A 35 2.63 -5.60 3.95
N CYS A 36 2.33 -6.17 2.78
CA CYS A 36 3.18 -7.16 2.11
C CYS A 36 4.31 -6.54 1.25
N LEU A 37 4.38 -5.20 1.13
CA LEU A 37 5.43 -4.49 0.39
C LEU A 37 6.71 -4.40 1.23
N GLY A 38 7.33 -5.53 1.53
CA GLY A 38 8.40 -5.63 2.55
C GLY A 38 9.71 -4.88 2.24
N ASN A 39 9.88 -4.30 1.05
CA ASN A 39 11.04 -3.45 0.72
C ASN A 39 10.72 -1.95 0.81
N LEU A 40 9.49 -1.58 1.15
CA LEU A 40 9.02 -0.20 1.20
C LEU A 40 9.54 0.49 2.46
N ILE A 41 10.26 1.59 2.27
CA ILE A 41 10.91 2.39 3.33
C ILE A 41 10.13 3.68 3.56
N GLU A 42 9.62 4.28 2.48
CA GLU A 42 8.95 5.56 2.52
C GLU A 42 7.64 5.53 1.75
N ILE A 43 6.62 6.17 2.33
CA ILE A 43 5.28 6.25 1.77
C ILE A 43 4.73 7.64 2.08
N ASP A 44 4.33 8.38 1.04
CA ASP A 44 3.64 9.66 1.19
C ASP A 44 2.24 9.61 0.55
N PHE A 45 1.22 9.81 1.38
CA PHE A 45 -0.18 9.97 0.97
C PHE A 45 -0.77 11.31 1.42
N SER A 46 0.09 12.27 1.77
CA SER A 46 -0.33 13.59 2.19
C SER A 46 -1.16 14.27 1.10
N ASN A 47 -1.99 15.24 1.51
CA ASN A 47 -2.87 15.98 0.59
C ASN A 47 -3.87 15.10 -0.19
N ASN A 48 -4.34 14.01 0.40
CA ASN A 48 -5.44 13.18 -0.12
C ASN A 48 -6.71 13.27 0.75
N ARG A 49 -7.76 12.56 0.35
CA ARG A 49 -9.05 12.46 1.07
C ARG A 49 -9.29 11.06 1.62
N LEU A 50 -8.22 10.39 2.03
CA LEU A 50 -8.25 9.06 2.63
C LEU A 50 -9.00 9.10 3.98
N THR A 51 -9.62 7.99 4.34
CA THR A 51 -10.48 7.84 5.52
C THR A 51 -10.13 6.55 6.28
N GLY A 52 -10.70 6.34 7.47
CA GLY A 52 -10.40 5.13 8.26
C GLY A 52 -9.08 5.22 9.03
N THR A 53 -8.52 4.07 9.37
CA THR A 53 -7.29 3.94 10.19
C THR A 53 -6.15 3.35 9.38
N ILE A 54 -4.91 3.55 9.83
CA ILE A 54 -3.77 2.78 9.32
C ILE A 54 -4.02 1.29 9.62
N PRO A 55 -3.96 0.40 8.61
CA PRO A 55 -4.16 -1.03 8.83
C PRO A 55 -3.06 -1.61 9.72
N PRO A 56 -3.39 -2.44 10.72
CA PRO A 56 -2.38 -3.07 11.58
C PRO A 56 -1.39 -3.97 10.79
N GLU A 57 -1.81 -4.47 9.62
CA GLU A 57 -0.98 -5.25 8.69
C GLU A 57 0.24 -4.47 8.20
N TRP A 58 0.20 -3.14 8.19
CA TRP A 58 1.35 -2.31 7.84
C TRP A 58 2.45 -2.32 8.91
N GLY A 59 2.16 -2.83 10.12
CA GLY A 59 3.18 -3.17 11.11
C GLY A 59 4.16 -4.25 10.63
N LEU A 60 3.86 -4.96 9.53
CA LEU A 60 4.79 -5.89 8.88
C LEU A 60 5.86 -5.18 8.03
N LEU A 61 5.71 -3.87 7.80
CA LEU A 61 6.71 -3.04 7.11
C LEU A 61 7.91 -2.67 8.00
N SER A 62 7.84 -2.90 9.32
CA SER A 62 8.97 -2.67 10.22
C SER A 62 9.94 -3.87 10.20
N GLY A 63 10.80 -3.91 9.18
CA GLY A 63 11.97 -4.79 9.10
C GLY A 63 13.27 -3.99 9.22
#